data_AF-A0A351NGX5-F1
#
_entry.id   AF-A0A351NGX5-F1
#
_cell.length_a   1.000
_cell.length_b   1.000
_cell.length_c   1.000
_cell.angle_alpha   90.00
_cell.angle_beta   90.00
_cell.angle_gamma   90.00
#
_symmetry.space_group_name_H-M   'P 1'
#
loop_
_entity.id
_entity.type
_entity.pdbx_description
1 polymer ?
#
loop_
_entity_poly.entity_id
_entity_poly.type
_entity_poly.pdbx_seq_one_letter_code
_entity_poly.pdbx_strand_id
1 'polypeptide(L)'
;MISREDGRTLKNVKKLEIAISANDLADVTLNGAVDFSAEGSVSFGDFNLLSSGASDIEFESLKAANVGLVINGTGDIGIDTIDCESLSIQINGAGSCEVSDGWAGNASATIRGAGEIDLSDMSVGNFNYAVKGAGDVKKPRIK
;
A
#
# COMPACT_ATOMS: atom_id res chain seq x y z
N MET A 1 8.86 4.74 -16.49
CA MET A 1 8.90 4.82 -17.97
C MET A 1 8.56 3.44 -18.50
N ILE A 2 7.42 3.26 -19.17
CA ILE A 2 7.09 1.99 -19.82
C ILE A 2 7.87 1.95 -21.13
N SER A 3 9.03 1.31 -21.12
CA SER A 3 9.75 0.94 -22.33
C SER A 3 9.38 -0.49 -22.66
N ARG A 4 8.73 -0.69 -23.80
CA ARG A 4 8.68 -2.01 -24.41
C ARG A 4 10.10 -2.46 -24.76
N GLU A 5 10.33 -3.76 -24.85
CA GLU A 5 11.64 -4.35 -25.21
C GLU A 5 12.17 -3.80 -26.56
N ASP A 6 11.30 -3.25 -27.39
CA ASP A 6 11.60 -2.55 -28.65
C ASP A 6 12.04 -1.07 -28.49
N GLY A 7 12.19 -0.57 -27.26
CA GLY A 7 12.61 0.80 -26.96
C GLY A 7 11.56 1.88 -27.23
N ARG A 8 10.31 1.53 -27.54
CA ARG A 8 9.26 2.51 -27.85
C ARG A 8 8.72 3.17 -26.59
N THR A 9 8.63 4.50 -26.62
CA THR A 9 7.98 5.32 -25.59
C THR A 9 6.54 5.62 -26.00
N LEU A 10 5.59 5.34 -25.11
CA LEU A 10 4.22 5.78 -25.27
C LEU A 10 4.12 7.26 -24.86
N LYS A 11 3.69 8.13 -25.79
CA LYS A 11 3.48 9.57 -25.55
C LYS A 11 2.09 9.97 -26.02
N ASN A 12 1.47 10.92 -25.31
CA ASN A 12 0.16 11.48 -25.63
C ASN A 12 -0.96 10.42 -25.73
N VAL A 13 -0.94 9.43 -24.84
CA VAL A 13 -1.97 8.39 -24.78
C VAL A 13 -3.14 8.91 -23.94
N LYS A 14 -4.37 8.79 -24.45
CA LYS A 14 -5.57 9.22 -23.73
C LYS A 14 -5.86 8.37 -22.49
N LYS A 15 -5.61 7.06 -22.56
CA LYS A 15 -5.74 6.09 -21.47
C LYS A 15 -4.70 5.00 -21.66
N LEU A 16 -3.94 4.69 -20.62
CA LEU A 16 -3.01 3.57 -20.59
C LEU A 16 -3.43 2.65 -19.45
N GLU A 17 -3.70 1.40 -19.79
CA GLU A 17 -4.15 0.38 -18.85
C GLU A 17 -3.25 -0.84 -19.05
N ILE A 18 -2.72 -1.37 -17.96
CA ILE A 18 -1.82 -2.53 -17.95
C ILE A 18 -2.43 -3.57 -17.03
N ALA A 19 -2.84 -4.70 -17.60
CA ALA A 19 -3.24 -5.87 -16.85
C ALA A 19 -2.03 -6.78 -16.64
N ILE A 20 -1.79 -7.19 -15.40
CA ILE A 20 -0.70 -8.09 -15.01
C ILE A 20 -1.31 -9.32 -14.36
N SER A 21 -0.79 -10.50 -14.69
CA SER A 21 -1.13 -11.75 -14.00
C SER A 21 0.17 -12.47 -13.66
N ALA A 22 0.37 -12.73 -12.37
CA ALA A 22 1.53 -13.43 -11.85
C ALA A 22 1.08 -14.39 -10.75
N ASN A 23 1.78 -15.51 -10.60
CA ASN A 23 1.52 -16.45 -9.50
C ASN A 23 1.94 -15.88 -8.14
N ASP A 24 2.92 -14.99 -8.16
CA ASP A 24 3.42 -14.27 -7.00
C ASP A 24 3.90 -12.89 -7.47
N LEU A 25 3.67 -11.87 -6.65
CA LEU A 25 4.05 -10.49 -6.94
C LEU A 25 4.74 -9.93 -5.70
N ALA A 26 6.06 -9.82 -5.75
CA ALA A 26 6.84 -9.46 -4.58
C ALA A 26 6.99 -7.95 -4.39
N ASP A 27 7.22 -7.21 -5.48
CA ASP A 27 7.55 -5.78 -5.41
C ASP A 27 6.77 -4.99 -6.48
N VAL A 28 6.08 -3.94 -6.04
CA VAL A 28 5.39 -2.98 -6.90
C VAL A 28 5.96 -1.59 -6.63
N THR A 29 6.46 -0.93 -7.67
CA THR A 29 6.95 0.45 -7.57
C THR A 29 6.18 1.35 -8.53
N LEU A 30 5.48 2.32 -7.97
CA LEU A 30 4.71 3.34 -8.69
C LEU A 30 5.47 4.66 -8.60
N ASN A 31 5.76 5.28 -9.75
CA ASN A 31 6.44 6.57 -9.83
C ASN A 31 5.62 7.55 -10.65
N GLY A 32 5.30 8.71 -10.08
CA GLY A 32 4.53 9.76 -10.74
C GLY A 32 3.04 9.71 -10.37
N ALA A 33 2.17 9.84 -11.37
CA ALA A 33 0.73 9.75 -11.21
C ALA A 33 0.20 8.46 -11.84
N VAL A 34 0.09 7.41 -11.02
CA VAL A 34 -0.23 6.04 -11.45
C VAL A 34 -1.18 5.44 -10.44
N ASP A 35 -2.28 4.87 -10.90
CA ASP A 35 -3.22 4.16 -10.03
C ASP A 35 -2.97 2.66 -10.14
N PHE A 36 -3.17 1.94 -9.04
CA PHE A 36 -3.02 0.48 -8.97
C PHE A 36 -4.23 -0.13 -8.29
N SER A 37 -4.89 -1.08 -8.95
CA SER A 37 -5.99 -1.82 -8.35
C SER A 37 -5.74 -3.33 -8.48
N ALA A 38 -6.05 -4.04 -7.39
CA ALA A 38 -6.11 -5.48 -7.35
C ALA A 38 -7.52 -5.91 -6.94
N GLU A 39 -8.30 -6.35 -7.93
CA GLU A 39 -9.66 -6.85 -7.72
C GLU A 39 -9.64 -8.30 -7.20
N GLY A 40 -10.57 -8.62 -6.31
CA GLY A 40 -10.70 -9.93 -5.69
C GLY A 40 -9.63 -10.22 -4.62
N SER A 41 -9.46 -11.51 -4.33
CA SER A 41 -8.49 -11.97 -3.34
C SER A 41 -7.15 -12.30 -4.00
N VAL A 42 -6.13 -11.52 -3.65
CA VAL A 42 -4.74 -11.74 -4.07
C VAL A 42 -3.93 -12.34 -2.92
N SER A 43 -3.16 -13.38 -3.24
CA SER A 43 -2.28 -14.07 -2.29
C SER A 43 -0.85 -14.06 -2.80
N PHE A 44 0.06 -13.50 -2.01
CA PHE A 44 1.49 -13.41 -2.33
C PHE A 44 2.33 -14.06 -1.22
N GLY A 45 3.60 -14.30 -1.50
CA GLY A 45 4.57 -14.70 -0.47
C GLY A 45 4.87 -13.54 0.47
N ASP A 46 5.74 -12.64 0.01
CA ASP A 46 6.02 -11.33 0.62
C ASP A 46 5.58 -10.25 -0.37
N PHE A 47 5.04 -9.14 0.10
CA PHE A 47 4.55 -8.06 -0.74
C PHE A 47 5.07 -6.70 -0.27
N ASN A 48 5.78 -6.00 -1.15
CA ASN A 48 6.24 -4.63 -0.94
C ASN A 48 5.66 -3.70 -2.01
N LEU A 49 5.08 -2.60 -1.57
CA LEU A 49 4.63 -1.53 -2.44
C LEU A 49 5.35 -0.23 -2.07
N LEU A 50 5.94 0.39 -3.08
CA LEU A 50 6.49 1.74 -3.00
C LEU A 50 5.74 2.66 -3.96
N SER A 51 5.02 3.61 -3.40
CA SER A 51 4.41 4.72 -4.13
C SER A 51 5.26 5.97 -4.00
N SER A 52 5.70 6.55 -5.11
CA SER A 52 6.48 7.79 -5.15
C SER A 52 5.82 8.79 -6.10
N GLY A 53 4.96 9.65 -5.54
CA GLY A 53 4.16 10.62 -6.29
C GLY A 53 2.74 10.78 -5.74
N ALA A 54 1.77 10.83 -6.65
CA ALA A 54 0.34 10.90 -6.35
C ALA A 54 -0.33 9.69 -7.00
N SER A 55 -0.58 8.65 -6.23
CA SER A 55 -1.01 7.35 -6.73
C SER A 55 -2.09 6.82 -5.81
N ASP A 56 -3.19 6.38 -6.39
CA ASP A 56 -4.29 5.78 -5.64
C ASP A 56 -4.18 4.26 -5.79
N ILE A 57 -4.15 3.55 -4.67
CA ILE A 57 -3.88 2.13 -4.60
C ILE A 57 -5.02 1.44 -3.86
N GLU A 58 -5.64 0.45 -4.48
CA GLU A 58 -6.79 -0.26 -3.94
C GLU A 58 -6.57 -1.78 -3.95
N PHE A 59 -6.87 -2.44 -2.83
CA PHE A 59 -6.92 -3.89 -2.69
C PHE A 59 -8.23 -4.31 -2.04
N GLU A 60 -8.97 -5.21 -2.69
CA GLU A 60 -10.17 -5.82 -2.08
C GLU A 60 -9.78 -6.85 -1.00
N SER A 61 -8.85 -7.75 -1.29
CA SER A 61 -8.33 -8.68 -0.28
C SER A 61 -6.86 -9.02 -0.53
N LEU A 62 -6.01 -8.71 0.45
CA LEU A 62 -4.58 -8.96 0.41
C LEU A 62 -4.16 -10.00 1.45
N LYS A 63 -3.61 -11.12 0.98
CA LYS A 63 -2.98 -12.13 1.84
C LYS A 63 -1.50 -12.25 1.53
N ALA A 64 -0.65 -12.08 2.53
CA ALA A 64 0.80 -12.28 2.40
C ALA A 64 1.43 -12.56 3.77
N ALA A 65 2.62 -13.16 3.81
CA ALA A 65 3.34 -13.32 5.07
C ALA A 65 3.78 -11.94 5.61
N ASN A 66 4.47 -11.17 4.78
CA ASN A 66 4.95 -9.82 5.10
C ASN A 66 4.41 -8.80 4.11
N VAL A 67 3.83 -7.71 4.61
CA VAL A 67 3.30 -6.59 3.82
C VAL A 67 4.05 -5.31 4.19
N GLY A 68 4.74 -4.72 3.21
CA GLY A 68 5.44 -3.44 3.33
C GLY A 68 4.82 -2.38 2.42
N LEU A 69 4.28 -1.32 2.99
CA LEU A 69 3.63 -0.23 2.26
C LEU A 69 4.39 1.07 2.53
N VAL A 70 4.94 1.68 1.48
CA VAL A 70 5.66 2.95 1.57
C VAL A 70 5.04 3.96 0.64
N ILE A 71 4.55 5.06 1.20
CA ILE A 71 4.03 6.22 0.45
C ILE A 71 5.03 7.36 0.58
N ASN A 72 5.61 7.80 -0.53
CA ASN A 72 6.45 8.97 -0.65
C ASN A 72 5.72 10.03 -1.51
N GLY A 73 4.97 10.93 -0.88
CA GLY A 73 4.18 11.94 -1.60
C GLY A 73 2.79 12.13 -1.02
N THR A 74 1.78 12.11 -1.88
CA THR A 74 0.38 12.42 -1.54
C THR A 74 -0.60 11.35 -2.04
N GLY A 75 -0.10 10.14 -2.35
CA GLY A 75 -0.95 9.04 -2.76
C GLY A 75 -1.65 8.37 -1.58
N ASP A 76 -2.74 7.67 -1.87
CA ASP A 76 -3.57 6.99 -0.90
C ASP A 76 -3.55 5.48 -1.11
N ILE A 77 -3.64 4.71 -0.01
CA ILE A 77 -3.76 3.25 -0.05
C ILE A 77 -5.02 2.83 0.70
N GLY A 78 -5.96 2.20 0.00
CA GLY A 78 -7.12 1.53 0.58
C GLY A 78 -6.99 0.02 0.50
N ILE A 79 -7.22 -0.68 1.61
CA ILE A 79 -7.25 -2.14 1.68
C ILE A 79 -8.51 -2.57 2.42
N ASP A 80 -9.46 -3.20 1.73
CA ASP A 80 -10.71 -3.60 2.36
C ASP A 80 -10.50 -4.74 3.37
N THR A 81 -9.68 -5.74 3.04
CA THR A 81 -9.35 -6.84 3.95
C THR A 81 -7.90 -7.29 3.83
N ILE A 82 -7.22 -7.47 4.96
CA ILE A 82 -5.84 -7.96 5.01
C ILE A 82 -5.64 -9.18 5.93
N ASP A 83 -4.82 -10.14 5.53
CA ASP A 83 -4.39 -11.28 6.36
C ASP A 83 -2.88 -11.48 6.23
N CYS A 84 -2.13 -11.13 7.27
CA CYS A 84 -0.67 -11.23 7.25
C CYS A 84 -0.02 -11.53 8.62
N GLU A 85 1.24 -11.94 8.61
CA GLU A 85 2.01 -12.10 9.86
C GLU A 85 2.65 -10.77 10.30
N SER A 86 3.10 -9.96 9.34
CA SER A 86 3.72 -8.66 9.58
C SER A 86 3.23 -7.59 8.61
N LEU A 87 2.77 -6.47 9.15
CA LEU A 87 2.36 -5.28 8.40
C LEU A 87 3.28 -4.10 8.76
N SER A 88 3.86 -3.46 7.76
CA SER A 88 4.65 -2.24 7.93
C SER A 88 4.14 -1.15 6.99
N ILE A 89 3.66 -0.05 7.58
CA ILE A 89 3.14 1.10 6.85
C ILE A 89 4.05 2.29 7.15
N GLN A 90 4.54 2.94 6.10
CA GLN A 90 5.35 4.15 6.21
C GLN A 90 4.84 5.22 5.25
N ILE A 91 4.39 6.34 5.79
CA ILE A 91 3.99 7.52 5.01
C ILE A 91 5.04 8.62 5.20
N ASN A 92 5.72 8.99 4.13
CA ASN A 92 6.60 10.15 4.03
C ASN A 92 5.93 11.21 3.13
N GLY A 93 5.21 12.16 3.71
CA GLY A 93 4.44 13.16 2.97
C GLY A 93 3.08 13.45 3.59
N ALA A 94 2.04 13.53 2.76
CA ALA A 94 0.68 13.90 3.14
C ALA A 94 -0.39 12.92 2.62
N GLY A 95 0.01 11.72 2.19
CA GLY A 95 -0.91 10.66 1.79
C GLY A 95 -1.59 9.98 2.97
N SER A 96 -2.54 9.10 2.69
CA SER A 96 -3.26 8.31 3.67
C SER A 96 -3.18 6.81 3.43
N CYS A 97 -3.40 6.02 4.48
CA CYS A 97 -3.55 4.58 4.37
C CYS A 97 -4.69 4.10 5.26
N GLU A 98 -5.67 3.42 4.68
CA GLU A 98 -6.83 2.88 5.37
C GLU A 98 -6.90 1.36 5.18
N VAL A 99 -7.14 0.64 6.29
CA VAL A 99 -7.40 -0.80 6.28
C VAL A 99 -8.72 -1.07 7.00
N SER A 100 -9.72 -1.52 6.26
CA SER A 100 -11.10 -1.62 6.75
C SER A 100 -11.41 -2.89 7.54
N ASP A 101 -10.69 -4.00 7.31
CA ASP A 101 -10.81 -5.22 8.12
C ASP A 101 -9.53 -6.07 8.00
N GLY A 102 -9.35 -7.01 8.92
CA GLY A 102 -8.32 -8.02 8.80
C GLY A 102 -7.57 -8.36 10.07
N TRP A 103 -6.52 -9.15 9.89
CA TRP A 103 -5.62 -9.55 10.96
C TRP A 103 -4.14 -9.43 10.57
N ALA A 104 -3.33 -8.92 11.51
CA ALA A 104 -1.88 -8.99 11.43
C ALA A 104 -1.27 -9.50 12.73
N GLY A 105 -0.29 -10.40 12.65
CA GLY A 105 0.48 -10.80 13.83
C GLY A 105 1.16 -9.59 14.50
N ASN A 106 1.92 -8.83 13.72
CA ASN A 106 2.58 -7.60 14.15
C ASN A 106 2.31 -6.48 13.14
N ALA A 107 1.92 -5.31 13.62
CA ALA A 107 1.74 -4.14 12.77
C ALA A 107 2.61 -2.97 13.25
N SER A 108 3.21 -2.27 12.29
CA SER A 108 4.00 -1.06 12.51
C SER A 108 3.54 0.07 11.61
N ALA A 109 3.32 1.25 12.17
CA ALA A 109 2.88 2.43 11.43
C ALA A 109 3.83 3.61 11.69
N THR A 110 4.45 4.17 10.65
CA THR A 110 5.32 5.33 10.77
C THR A 110 4.86 6.45 9.86
N ILE A 111 4.63 7.64 10.41
CA ILE A 111 4.31 8.84 9.63
C ILE A 111 5.46 9.84 9.77
N ARG A 112 5.94 10.35 8.65
CA ARG A 112 6.90 11.46 8.54
C ARG A 112 6.29 12.54 7.65
N GLY A 113 5.57 13.50 8.24
CA GLY A 113 4.84 14.52 7.50
C GLY A 113 3.46 14.79 8.10
N ALA A 114 2.45 14.91 7.25
CA ALA A 114 1.08 15.28 7.59
C ALA A 114 0.03 14.23 7.12
N GLY A 115 0.47 12.99 6.88
CA GLY A 115 -0.43 11.91 6.46
C GLY A 115 -1.27 11.32 7.58
N GLU A 116 -2.21 10.45 7.22
CA GLU A 116 -3.10 9.73 8.14
C GLU A 116 -2.99 8.23 7.92
N ILE A 117 -3.04 7.45 9.01
CA ILE A 117 -3.16 5.99 8.93
C ILE A 117 -4.38 5.56 9.76
N ASP A 118 -5.34 4.90 9.13
CA ASP A 118 -6.51 4.32 9.78
C ASP A 118 -6.43 2.79 9.78
N LEU A 119 -6.26 2.23 10.97
CA LEU A 119 -6.27 0.78 11.21
C LEU A 119 -7.36 0.39 12.23
N SER A 120 -8.32 1.28 12.49
CA SER A 120 -9.23 1.14 13.64
C SER A 120 -10.11 -0.10 13.60
N ASP A 121 -10.44 -0.58 12.40
CA ASP A 121 -11.28 -1.75 12.20
C ASP A 121 -10.49 -3.07 12.11
N MET A 122 -9.16 -2.99 12.03
CA MET A 122 -8.28 -4.17 11.99
C MET A 122 -7.98 -4.74 13.38
N SER A 123 -7.72 -6.05 13.47
CA SER A 123 -7.18 -6.68 14.68
C SER A 123 -5.70 -7.05 14.54
N VAL A 124 -4.90 -6.86 15.59
CA VAL A 124 -3.47 -7.20 15.55
C VAL A 124 -2.99 -7.88 16.83
N GLY A 125 -1.93 -8.69 16.75
CA GLY A 125 -1.30 -9.26 17.94
C GLY A 125 -0.43 -8.23 18.68
N ASN A 126 0.39 -7.48 17.95
CA ASN A 126 1.17 -6.36 18.49
C ASN A 126 1.08 -5.14 17.56
N PHE A 127 1.08 -3.94 18.15
CA PHE A 127 1.08 -2.69 17.40
C PHE A 127 2.12 -1.70 17.93
N ASN A 128 2.95 -1.20 17.02
CA ASN A 128 3.87 -0.10 17.29
C ASN A 128 3.64 1.03 16.29
N TYR A 129 3.73 2.28 16.75
CA TYR A 129 3.62 3.42 15.84
C TYR A 129 4.53 4.57 16.23
N ALA A 130 4.91 5.37 15.24
CA ALA A 130 5.71 6.57 15.41
C ALA A 130 5.26 7.67 14.46
N VAL A 131 4.85 8.81 15.00
CA VAL A 131 4.47 9.99 14.22
C VAL A 131 5.55 11.06 14.38
N LYS A 132 6.11 11.51 13.26
CA LYS A 132 7.11 12.58 13.15
C LYS A 132 6.54 13.66 12.24
N GLY A 133 5.70 14.54 12.78
CA GLY A 133 5.09 15.63 12.03
C GLY A 133 3.70 15.96 12.59
N ALA A 134 2.78 16.30 11.69
CA ALA A 134 1.40 16.71 11.99
C ALA A 134 0.34 15.65 11.62
N GLY A 135 0.76 14.42 11.31
CA GLY A 135 -0.14 13.33 10.95
C GLY A 135 -0.81 12.65 12.15
N ASP A 136 -1.73 11.73 11.87
CA ASP A 136 -2.47 10.98 12.89
C ASP A 136 -2.53 9.47 12.58
N VAL A 137 -2.68 8.65 13.61
CA VAL A 137 -2.79 7.18 13.51
C VAL A 137 -3.94 6.69 14.37
N LYS A 138 -5.01 6.20 13.71
CA LYS A 138 -6.08 5.46 14.41
C LYS A 138 -5.66 4.01 14.57
N LYS A 139 -5.68 3.56 15.82
CA LYS A 139 -5.02 2.33 16.26
C LYS A 139 -5.92 1.11 16.06
N PRO A 140 -5.36 -0.06 15.70
CA PRO A 140 -6.10 -1.31 15.62
C PRO A 140 -6.46 -1.88 17.00
N ARG A 141 -7.35 -2.87 17.00
CA ARG A 141 -7.67 -3.66 18.18
C ARG A 141 -6.58 -4.70 18.45
N ILE A 142 -5.90 -4.57 19.59
CA ILE A 142 -4.89 -5.54 20.03
C ILE A 142 -5.57 -6.75 20.68
N LYS A 143 -5.24 -7.98 20.26
CA LYS A 143 -5.78 -9.25 20.79
C LYS A 143 -4.70 -10.14 21.38
#